data_AF-A0A547EQ35-F1
#
_entry.id   AF-A0A547EQ35-F1
#
_cell.length_a   1.000
_cell.length_b   1.000
_cell.length_c   1.000
_cell.angle_alpha   90.00
_cell.angle_beta   90.00
_cell.angle_gamma   90.00
#
_symmetry.space_group_name_H-M   'P 1'
#
loop_
_entity.id
_entity.type
_entity.pdbx_description
1 polymer ?
#
loop_
_entity_poly.entity_id
_entity_poly.type
_entity_poly.pdbx_seq_one_letter_code
_entity_poly.pdbx_strand_id
1 'polypeptide(L)'
;MKKLVLSILFVISPMALAYSCNDPIPYCKEMQSCEQAKFYLNQCNAGRLDRDNDGIPCENVCGKKGKSEKKDDKKSDKSKSKKTSN
;
A
#
# COMPACT_ATOMS: atom_id res chain seq x y z
N MET A 1 39.00 -32.53 -16.28
CA MET A 1 38.44 -31.84 -17.47
C MET A 1 36.96 -31.56 -17.18
N LYS A 2 36.59 -30.50 -16.45
CA LYS A 2 36.41 -29.10 -16.90
C LYS A 2 35.46 -28.93 -18.10
N LYS A 3 34.19 -29.31 -17.96
CA LYS A 3 33.03 -28.84 -18.75
C LYS A 3 31.78 -29.14 -17.91
N LEU A 4 30.84 -28.27 -17.59
CA LEU A 4 30.61 -26.86 -17.87
C LEU A 4 29.75 -26.41 -16.69
N VAL A 5 30.24 -25.47 -15.90
CA VAL A 5 29.59 -24.99 -14.69
C VAL A 5 28.27 -24.34 -15.09
N LEU A 6 27.16 -24.88 -14.57
CA LEU A 6 25.92 -24.26 -14.09
C LEU A 6 25.83 -22.71 -14.09
N SER A 7 26.09 -22.04 -15.22
CA SER A 7 26.21 -20.57 -15.28
C SER A 7 24.92 -19.86 -15.70
N ILE A 8 23.76 -20.49 -15.49
CA ILE A 8 22.48 -19.75 -15.51
C ILE A 8 22.09 -19.52 -14.06
N LEU A 9 22.87 -18.67 -13.38
CA LEU A 9 22.36 -17.94 -12.23
C LEU A 9 21.29 -17.00 -12.78
N PHE A 10 20.09 -17.57 -12.75
CA PHE A 10 18.79 -16.99 -12.99
C PHE A 10 18.70 -15.66 -12.22
N VAL A 11 19.06 -14.57 -12.86
CA VAL A 11 18.83 -13.20 -12.37
C VAL A 11 17.35 -12.87 -12.52
N ILE A 12 16.49 -13.56 -11.76
CA ILE A 12 15.10 -13.11 -11.59
C ILE A 12 15.14 -11.91 -10.66
N SER A 13 15.36 -10.73 -11.24
CA SER A 13 15.06 -9.50 -10.52
C SER A 13 13.54 -9.42 -10.35
N PRO A 14 13.01 -9.19 -9.15
CA PRO A 14 11.59 -8.95 -8.99
C PRO A 14 11.24 -7.64 -9.71
N MET A 15 10.43 -7.71 -10.76
CA MET A 15 9.82 -6.54 -11.38
C MET A 15 8.86 -5.93 -10.37
N ALA A 16 9.21 -4.75 -9.84
CA ALA A 16 8.29 -3.94 -9.06
C ALA A 16 7.13 -3.53 -9.97
N LEU A 17 5.90 -3.91 -9.59
CA LEU A 17 4.71 -3.57 -10.36
C LEU A 17 4.43 -2.06 -10.18
N ALA A 18 4.55 -1.30 -11.26
CA ALA A 18 4.22 0.12 -11.27
C ALA A 18 2.69 0.29 -11.30
N TYR A 19 2.18 1.17 -10.43
CA TYR A 19 0.78 1.54 -10.29
C TYR A 19 0.60 3.02 -10.68
N SER A 20 -0.54 3.39 -11.28
CA SER A 20 -0.84 4.78 -11.67
C SER A 20 -2.21 5.23 -11.21
N CYS A 21 -2.35 6.52 -10.93
CA CYS A 21 -3.64 7.11 -10.53
C CYS A 21 -4.65 7.23 -11.68
N ASN A 22 -4.20 7.02 -12.92
CA ASN A 22 -5.08 6.96 -14.08
C ASN A 22 -5.78 5.59 -14.21
N ASP A 23 -5.27 4.57 -13.52
CA ASP A 23 -5.87 3.25 -13.51
C ASP A 23 -7.09 3.20 -12.57
N PRO A 24 -8.10 2.38 -12.88
CA PRO A 24 -9.20 2.14 -11.97
C PRO A 24 -8.67 1.54 -10.68
N ILE A 25 -8.82 2.27 -9.58
CA ILE A 25 -8.40 1.80 -8.26
C ILE A 25 -9.24 0.54 -7.93
N PRO A 26 -8.63 -0.61 -7.64
CA PRO A 26 -9.36 -1.81 -7.29
C PRO A 26 -10.03 -1.68 -5.91
N TYR A 27 -11.04 -2.50 -5.63
CA TYR A 27 -11.59 -2.60 -4.29
C TYR A 27 -10.62 -3.36 -3.37
N CYS A 28 -10.74 -3.18 -2.05
CA CYS A 28 -9.88 -3.87 -1.07
C CYS A 28 -9.90 -5.41 -1.19
N LYS A 29 -10.98 -5.99 -1.73
CA LYS A 29 -11.11 -7.43 -2.00
C LYS A 29 -10.31 -7.91 -3.22
N GLU A 30 -9.93 -6.99 -4.10
CA GLU A 30 -9.19 -7.24 -5.34
C GLU A 30 -7.72 -6.81 -5.25
N MET A 31 -7.36 -6.04 -4.21
CA MET A 31 -5.98 -5.65 -3.96
C MET A 31 -5.14 -6.87 -3.53
N GLN A 32 -3.92 -6.94 -4.05
CA GLN A 32 -3.01 -8.06 -3.80
C GLN A 32 -1.89 -7.73 -2.81
N SER A 33 -1.61 -6.44 -2.59
CA SER A 33 -0.58 -6.00 -1.64
C SER A 33 -0.98 -4.73 -0.90
N CYS A 34 -0.50 -4.63 0.34
CA CYS A 34 -0.55 -3.42 1.14
C CYS A 34 0.23 -2.25 0.50
N GLU A 35 1.36 -2.49 -0.19
CA GLU A 35 2.10 -1.40 -0.84
C GLU A 35 1.27 -0.74 -1.94
N GLN A 36 0.54 -1.55 -2.71
CA GLN A 36 -0.38 -1.05 -3.74
C GLN A 36 -1.50 -0.22 -3.11
N ALA A 37 -2.11 -0.71 -2.02
CA ALA A 37 -3.14 0.03 -1.29
C ALA A 37 -2.62 1.38 -0.76
N LYS A 38 -1.41 1.37 -0.18
CA LYS A 38 -0.72 2.58 0.30
C LYS A 38 -0.40 3.55 -0.81
N PHE A 39 0.01 3.06 -1.98
CA PHE A 39 0.22 3.94 -3.13
C PHE A 39 -1.05 4.68 -3.50
N TYR A 40 -2.16 3.95 -3.68
CA TYR A 40 -3.42 4.59 -4.06
C TYR A 40 -3.93 5.57 -3.01
N LEU A 41 -3.78 5.25 -1.71
CA LEU A 41 -4.14 6.18 -0.63
C LEU A 41 -3.29 7.45 -0.67
N ASN A 42 -1.97 7.33 -0.76
CA ASN A 42 -1.05 8.46 -0.62
C ASN A 42 -0.86 9.27 -1.91
N GLN A 43 -0.75 8.59 -3.06
CA GLN A 43 -0.44 9.23 -4.35
C GLN A 43 -1.72 9.61 -5.10
N CYS A 44 -2.77 8.80 -4.98
CA CYS A 44 -4.02 9.01 -5.70
C CYS A 44 -5.15 9.52 -4.80
N ASN A 45 -4.85 9.83 -3.54
CA ASN A 45 -5.79 10.37 -2.56
C ASN A 45 -7.07 9.52 -2.41
N ALA A 46 -6.91 8.20 -2.54
CA ALA A 46 -8.00 7.24 -2.55
C ALA A 46 -8.54 6.95 -1.14
N GLY A 47 -9.09 7.97 -0.46
CA GLY A 47 -9.58 7.87 0.92
C GLY A 47 -10.66 6.81 1.14
N ARG A 48 -11.34 6.34 0.08
CA ARG A 48 -12.29 5.21 0.17
C ARG A 48 -11.65 3.89 0.63
N LEU A 49 -10.33 3.76 0.51
CA LEU A 49 -9.57 2.58 0.92
C LEU A 49 -9.31 2.58 2.44
N ASP A 50 -9.29 3.75 3.07
CA ASP A 50 -9.08 3.98 4.51
C ASP A 50 -10.35 4.62 5.10
N ARG A 51 -11.35 3.78 5.39
CA ARG A 51 -12.70 4.25 5.77
C ARG A 51 -12.72 4.88 7.16
N ASP A 52 -11.90 4.38 8.07
CA ASP A 52 -11.77 4.84 9.45
C ASP A 52 -10.74 5.96 9.62
N ASN A 53 -9.96 6.26 8.57
CA ASN A 53 -8.96 7.33 8.52
C ASN A 53 -7.83 7.13 9.54
N ASP A 54 -7.40 5.89 9.72
CA ASP A 54 -6.31 5.53 10.64
C ASP A 54 -4.92 5.53 9.94
N GLY A 55 -4.91 5.79 8.63
CA GLY A 55 -3.75 5.78 7.75
C GLY A 55 -3.43 4.41 7.17
N ILE A 56 -4.27 3.39 7.39
CA ILE A 56 -4.08 2.03 6.89
C ILE A 56 -5.17 1.72 5.86
N PRO A 57 -4.84 1.79 4.55
CA PRO A 57 -5.79 1.41 3.53
C PRO A 57 -5.99 -0.09 3.52
N CYS A 58 -7.23 -0.52 3.36
CA CYS A 58 -7.61 -1.91 3.18
C CYS A 58 -6.97 -2.85 4.22
N GLU A 59 -7.42 -2.79 5.47
CA GLU A 59 -6.94 -3.61 6.60
C GLU A 59 -6.85 -5.11 6.29
N ASN A 60 -7.66 -5.62 5.35
CA ASN A 60 -7.62 -7.02 4.91
C ASN A 60 -6.31 -7.43 4.20
N VAL A 61 -5.65 -6.48 3.51
CA VAL A 61 -4.33 -6.70 2.87
C VAL A 61 -3.18 -6.12 3.68
N CYS A 62 -3.39 -5.01 4.40
CA CYS A 62 -2.34 -4.40 5.23
C CYS A 62 -2.18 -5.00 6.62
N GLY A 63 -3.20 -5.69 7.14
CA GLY A 63 -3.27 -6.08 8.54
C GLY A 63 -3.54 -4.88 9.46
N LYS A 64 -4.17 -5.14 10.61
CA LYS A 64 -4.36 -4.13 11.67
C LYS A 64 -3.00 -3.79 12.30
N LYS A 65 -2.82 -2.56 12.81
CA LYS A 65 -1.62 -2.18 13.59
C LYS A 65 -1.37 -3.23 14.68
N GLY A 66 -0.36 -4.08 14.48
CA GLY A 66 -0.12 -5.19 15.40
C GLY A 66 1.07 -6.09 15.13
N LYS A 67 1.76 -6.00 13.98
CA LYS A 67 3.04 -6.71 13.79
C LYS A 67 4.06 -5.86 13.04
N SER A 68 5.25 -5.77 13.64
CA SER A 68 6.50 -5.06 13.27
C SER A 68 6.51 -3.53 13.40
N GLU A 69 6.78 -3.09 14.63
CA GLU A 69 7.76 -2.07 15.05
C GLU A 69 8.61 -1.41 13.95
N LYS A 70 9.08 -0.16 14.00
CA LYS A 70 8.96 1.01 14.89
C LYS A 70 9.87 2.05 14.21
N LYS A 71 9.43 3.29 14.03
CA LYS A 71 10.24 4.51 14.20
C LYS A 71 9.36 5.75 14.00
N ASP A 72 9.04 6.32 15.16
CA ASP A 72 9.15 7.73 15.50
C ASP A 72 8.19 8.72 14.79
N ASP A 73 7.16 9.08 15.55
CA ASP A 73 6.68 10.44 15.79
C ASP A 73 6.37 11.34 14.57
N LYS A 74 5.09 11.46 14.24
CA LYS A 74 4.35 12.70 14.56
C LYS A 74 2.85 12.54 14.35
N LYS A 75 2.13 12.71 15.45
CA LYS A 75 0.72 13.07 15.52
C LYS A 75 0.49 14.37 14.74
N SER A 76 -0.40 14.32 13.74
CA SER A 76 -1.06 15.52 13.23
C SER A 76 -2.52 15.19 12.97
N ASP A 77 -3.29 15.29 14.05
CA ASP A 77 -4.72 15.52 13.99
C ASP A 77 -5.00 16.73 13.11
N LYS A 78 -5.94 16.62 12.16
CA LYS A 78 -6.80 17.77 11.86
C LYS A 78 -8.18 17.40 11.31
N SER A 79 -9.12 17.42 12.25
CA SER A 79 -10.47 18.00 12.15
C SER A 79 -11.36 17.67 10.95
N LYS A 80 -12.33 16.79 11.23
CA LYS A 80 -13.69 16.82 10.67
C LYS A 80 -14.29 18.22 10.81
N SER A 81 -14.58 18.88 9.68
CA SER A 81 -15.56 19.96 9.63
C SER A 81 -16.92 19.37 9.25
N LYS A 82 -17.73 19.04 10.25
CA LYS A 82 -19.18 18.87 10.07
C LYS A 82 -19.75 20.25 9.74
N LYS A 83 -20.27 20.44 8.51
CA LYS A 83 -21.19 21.54 8.25
C LYS A 83 -22.61 20.98 8.26
N THR A 84 -23.26 21.09 9.42
CA THR A 84 -24.71 21.25 9.48
C THR A 84 -25.07 22.58 8.82
N SER A 85 -26.11 22.61 8.00
CA SER A 85 -26.77 23.84 7.58
C SER A 85 -28.27 23.63 7.67
N ASN A 86 -28.91 24.66 8.22
CA ASN A 86 -30.33 24.83 8.50
C ASN A 86 -31.25 24.41 7.36
#